data_AF-A0A7X6ARJ3-F1
#
_entry.id   AF-A0A7X6ARJ3-F1
#
_cell.length_a   1.000
_cell.length_b   1.000
_cell.length_c   1.000
_cell.angle_alpha   90.00
_cell.angle_beta   90.00
_cell.angle_gamma   90.00
#
_symmetry.space_group_name_H-M   'P 1'
#
loop_
_entity.id
_entity.type
_entity.pdbx_description
1 polymer ?
#
loop_
_entity_poly.entity_id
_entity_poly.type
_entity_poly.pdbx_seq_one_letter_code
_entity_poly.pdbx_strand_id
1 'polypeptide(L)'
;IADLGGLGTPEADPDEWMARLGSLPLIDQPGARFTYGISHDILGVMLARVAGSTFSAVLAERILDPLRMTDTAFHALDPQRL
;
A
#
# COMPACT_ATOMS: atom_id res chain seq x y z
N ILE A 1 0.63 3.12 23.11
CA ILE A 1 0.32 2.87 21.68
C ILE A 1 1.68 2.67 21.04
N ALA A 2 2.01 1.44 20.65
CA ALA A 2 3.35 1.13 20.14
C ALA A 2 3.68 2.05 18.97
N ASP A 3 4.90 2.56 18.97
CA ASP A 3 5.46 3.37 17.91
C ASP A 3 5.44 2.58 16.59
N LEU A 4 4.49 2.93 15.71
CA LEU A 4 4.37 2.42 14.35
C LEU A 4 5.32 3.16 13.38
N GLY A 5 6.22 4.01 13.89
CA GLY A 5 7.11 4.92 13.16
C GLY A 5 8.12 4.28 12.20
N GLY A 6 8.04 2.95 11.97
CA GLY A 6 8.79 2.24 10.92
C GLY A 6 7.94 1.30 10.05
N LEU A 7 6.61 1.27 10.23
CA LEU A 7 5.68 0.48 9.42
C LEU A 7 4.81 1.33 8.48
N GLY A 8 4.88 2.67 8.61
CA GLY A 8 3.93 3.60 8.01
C GLY A 8 4.26 4.19 6.64
N THR A 9 5.47 4.00 6.09
CA THR A 9 5.83 4.55 4.76
C THR A 9 6.97 3.76 4.06
N PRO A 10 7.02 3.77 2.71
CA PRO A 10 7.71 2.77 1.89
C PRO A 10 9.17 3.13 1.56
N GLU A 11 10.02 3.22 2.58
CA GLU A 11 11.48 3.19 2.35
C GLU A 11 12.06 1.78 2.39
N ALA A 12 11.34 0.82 2.97
CA ALA A 12 11.75 -0.59 3.00
C ALA A 12 11.21 -1.34 1.78
N ASP A 13 12.01 -2.30 1.30
CA ASP A 13 11.59 -3.28 0.29
C ASP A 13 10.25 -3.94 0.71
N PRO A 14 9.24 -4.05 -0.18
CA PRO A 14 7.96 -4.67 0.14
C PRO A 14 8.06 -6.07 0.77
N ASP A 15 9.09 -6.84 0.41
CA ASP A 15 9.32 -8.18 0.97
C ASP A 15 9.85 -8.10 2.40
N GLU A 16 10.75 -7.17 2.69
CA GLU A 16 11.26 -6.93 4.05
C GLU A 16 10.13 -6.44 4.97
N TRP A 17 9.31 -5.50 4.49
CA TRP A 17 8.18 -4.98 5.25
C TRP A 17 7.15 -6.08 5.54
N MET A 18 6.78 -6.90 4.55
CA MET A 18 5.87 -8.04 4.75
C MET A 18 6.44 -9.08 5.72
N ALA A 19 7.75 -9.35 5.67
CA ALA A 19 8.40 -10.29 6.58
C ALA A 19 8.37 -9.79 8.04
N ARG A 20 8.70 -8.51 8.26
CA ARG A 20 8.62 -7.87 9.57
C ARG A 20 7.19 -7.87 10.10
N LEU A 21 6.22 -7.52 9.25
CA LEU A 21 4.81 -7.53 9.63
C LEU A 21 4.33 -8.94 10.02
N GLY A 22 4.71 -9.97 9.25
CA GLY A 22 4.36 -11.36 9.52
C GLY A 22 4.91 -11.91 10.84
N SER A 23 5.90 -11.25 11.44
CA SER A 23 6.46 -11.61 12.76
C SER A 23 5.66 -11.11 13.95
N LEU A 24 4.75 -10.15 13.73
CA LEU A 24 3.97 -9.53 14.81
C LEU A 24 2.73 -10.38 15.13
N PRO A 25 2.29 -10.40 16.41
CA PRO A 25 1.03 -11.05 16.75
C PRO A 25 -0.15 -10.30 16.14
N LEU A 26 -1.20 -11.05 15.78
CA LEU A 26 -2.47 -10.46 15.38
C LEU A 26 -3.15 -9.78 16.57
N ILE A 27 -3.73 -8.61 16.35
CA ILE A 27 -4.54 -7.89 17.35
C ILE A 27 -5.82 -8.68 17.66
N ASP A 28 -6.47 -9.21 16.62
CA ASP A 28 -7.67 -10.04 16.67
C ASP A 28 -7.57 -11.13 15.59
N GLN A 29 -8.28 -12.25 15.77
CA GLN A 29 -8.39 -13.26 14.71
C GLN A 29 -9.13 -12.69 13.48
N PRO A 30 -8.78 -13.10 12.25
CA PRO A 30 -9.43 -12.60 11.03
C PRO A 30 -10.96 -12.75 11.10
N GLY A 31 -11.68 -11.66 10.86
CA GLY A 31 -13.15 -11.62 10.87
C GLY A 31 -13.80 -11.48 12.25
N ALA A 32 -13.04 -11.52 13.35
CA ALA A 32 -13.60 -11.38 14.70
C ALA A 32 -14.03 -9.94 15.04
N ARG A 33 -13.29 -8.95 14.53
CA ARG A 33 -13.56 -7.51 14.72
C ARG A 33 -13.09 -6.70 13.54
N PHE A 34 -13.66 -5.49 13.41
CA PHE A 34 -13.13 -4.46 12.51
C PHE A 34 -12.11 -3.60 13.26
N THR A 35 -10.92 -3.50 12.67
CA THR A 35 -9.82 -2.67 13.16
C THR A 35 -9.25 -1.89 11.97
N TYR A 36 -9.29 -0.55 12.04
CA TYR A 36 -8.66 0.29 11.03
C TYR A 36 -7.14 0.17 11.13
N GLY A 37 -6.46 -0.03 10.00
CA GLY A 37 -5.03 -0.28 9.98
C GLY A 37 -4.48 -0.51 8.58
N ILE A 38 -3.34 -1.17 8.50
CA ILE A 38 -2.49 -1.31 7.30
C ILE A 38 -2.98 -2.37 6.29
N SER A 39 -4.23 -2.81 6.37
CA SER A 39 -4.77 -3.85 5.48
C SER A 39 -4.73 -3.43 4.01
N HIS A 40 -4.86 -2.13 3.73
CA HIS A 40 -4.74 -1.58 2.38
C HIS A 40 -3.32 -1.61 1.82
N ASP A 41 -2.28 -1.53 2.65
CA ASP A 41 -0.89 -1.57 2.20
C ASP A 41 -0.54 -3.01 1.79
N ILE A 42 -0.98 -3.98 2.60
CA ILE A 42 -0.90 -5.40 2.28
C ILE A 42 -1.62 -5.69 0.95
N LEU A 43 -2.81 -5.14 0.76
CA LEU A 43 -3.56 -5.31 -0.50
C LEU A 43 -2.79 -4.73 -1.69
N GLY A 44 -2.17 -3.56 -1.55
CA GLY A 44 -1.32 -2.96 -2.59
C GLY A 44 -0.16 -3.88 -3.01
N VAL A 45 0.53 -4.48 -2.04
CA VAL A 45 1.59 -5.47 -2.29
C VAL A 45 1.04 -6.71 -3.00
N MET A 46 -0.12 -7.22 -2.57
CA MET A 46 -0.76 -8.38 -3.20
C MET A 46 -1.14 -8.11 -4.66
N LEU A 47 -1.72 -6.94 -4.95
CA LEU A 47 -2.10 -6.55 -6.31
C LEU A 47 -0.88 -6.45 -7.23
N ALA A 48 0.20 -5.84 -6.76
CA ALA A 48 1.46 -5.76 -7.51
C ALA A 48 2.00 -7.16 -7.83
N ARG A 49 2.05 -8.06 -6.84
CA ARG A 49 2.53 -9.45 -7.02
C ARG A 49 1.67 -10.25 -8.00
N VAL A 50 0.34 -10.17 -7.89
CA VAL A 50 -0.58 -10.88 -8.79
C VAL A 50 -0.50 -10.35 -10.22
N ALA A 51 -0.32 -9.04 -10.40
CA ALA A 51 -0.17 -8.42 -11.71
C ALA A 51 1.22 -8.60 -12.33
N GLY A 52 2.24 -8.94 -11.54
CA GLY A 52 3.63 -8.95 -12.01
C GLY A 52 4.14 -7.54 -12.37
N SER A 53 3.56 -6.50 -11.78
CA SER A 53 3.86 -5.09 -12.05
C SER A 53 3.90 -4.28 -10.75
N THR A 54 4.21 -2.99 -10.83
CA THR A 54 4.07 -2.10 -9.66
C THR A 54 2.60 -1.84 -9.35
N PHE A 55 2.28 -1.53 -8.08
CA PHE A 55 0.92 -1.14 -7.68
C PHE A 55 0.46 0.14 -8.41
N SER A 56 1.37 1.10 -8.63
CA SER A 56 1.08 2.30 -9.41
C SER A 56 0.64 1.99 -10.85
N ALA A 57 1.27 1.01 -11.51
CA ALA A 57 0.87 0.56 -12.85
C ALA A 57 -0.51 -0.10 -12.83
N VAL A 58 -0.81 -0.92 -11.82
CA VAL A 58 -2.15 -1.54 -11.66
C VAL A 58 -3.23 -0.45 -11.51
N LEU A 59 -2.99 0.56 -10.67
CA LEU A 59 -3.94 1.66 -10.50
C LEU A 59 -4.11 2.48 -11.78
N ALA A 60 -3.02 2.78 -12.49
CA ALA A 60 -3.07 3.48 -13.76
C ALA A 60 -3.96 2.74 -14.77
N GLU A 61 -3.65 1.46 -15.03
CA GLU A 61 -4.37 0.63 -16.01
C GLU A 61 -5.84 0.42 -15.64
N ARG A 62 -6.13 0.13 -14.37
CA ARG A 62 -7.46 -0.33 -13.94
C ARG A 62 -8.41 0.78 -13.54
N ILE A 63 -7.90 1.94 -13.11
CA ILE A 63 -8.71 3.00 -12.49
C ILE A 63 -8.41 4.36 -13.11
N LEU A 64 -7.15 4.83 -13.05
CA LEU A 64 -6.83 6.23 -13.36
C LEU A 64 -6.99 6.53 -14.86
N ASP A 65 -6.47 5.67 -15.74
CA ASP A 65 -6.56 5.87 -17.18
C ASP A 65 -8.01 5.76 -17.69
N PRO A 66 -8.80 4.74 -17.31
CA PRO A 66 -10.22 4.67 -17.69
C PRO A 66 -11.04 5.88 -17.26
N LEU A 67 -10.69 6.49 -16.12
CA LEU A 67 -11.37 7.67 -15.57
C LEU A 67 -10.74 9.00 -15.99
N ARG A 68 -9.66 8.98 -16.77
CA ARG A 68 -8.89 10.17 -17.21
C ARG A 68 -8.37 11.02 -16.04
N MET A 69 -7.94 10.38 -14.96
CA MET A 69 -7.37 11.03 -13.78
C MET A 69 -5.88 11.34 -13.98
N THR A 70 -5.56 12.29 -14.87
CA THR A 70 -4.18 12.56 -15.33
C THR A 70 -3.28 13.28 -14.32
N ASP A 71 -3.83 13.78 -13.21
CA ASP A 71 -3.10 14.53 -12.17
C ASP A 71 -3.25 13.82 -10.81
N THR A 72 -3.19 12.47 -10.82
CA THR A 72 -3.31 11.63 -9.62
C THR A 72 -2.22 10.57 -9.63
N ALA A 73 -1.35 10.60 -8.62
CA ALA A 73 -0.23 9.66 -8.45
C ALA A 73 0.24 9.64 -6.99
N PHE A 74 1.10 8.68 -6.64
CA PHE A 74 1.73 8.60 -5.31
C PHE A 74 2.78 9.70 -5.06
N HIS A 75 3.28 10.31 -6.12
CA HIS A 75 4.19 11.45 -6.07
C HIS A 75 3.65 12.54 -6.99
N ALA A 76 3.91 13.80 -6.66
CA ALA A 76 3.52 14.91 -7.52
C ALA A 76 4.19 14.78 -8.90
N LEU A 77 3.39 14.84 -9.95
CA LEU A 77 3.86 14.79 -11.34
C LEU A 77 4.54 16.09 -11.74
N ASP A 78 4.08 17.21 -11.18
CA ASP A 78 4.72 18.53 -11.27
C ASP A 78 4.89 19.11 -9.86
N PRO A 79 6.05 18.88 -9.22
CA PRO A 79 6.34 19.43 -7.90
C PRO A 79 6.33 20.96 -7.83
N GLN A 80 6.42 21.66 -8.97
CA GLN A 80 6.42 23.13 -9.01
C GLN A 80 5.01 23.72 -8.87
N ARG A 81 3.96 22.88 -8.92
CA ARG A 81 2.55 23.26 -8.74
C ARG A 81 2.02 23.06 -7.32
N LEU A 82 2.89 22.69 -6.37
CA LEU A 82 2.58 22.52 -4.95
C LEU A 82 2.84 23.77 -4.12
#